data_AF-A0A2D9VR27-F1
#
_entry.id   AF-A0A2D9VR27-F1
#
_cell.length_a   1.000
_cell.length_b   1.000
_cell.length_c   1.000
_cell.angle_alpha   90.00
_cell.angle_beta   90.00
_cell.angle_gamma   90.00
#
_symmetry.space_group_name_H-M   'P 1'
#
loop_
_entity.id
_entity.type
_entity.pdbx_description
1 polymer ?
#
loop_
_entity_poly.entity_id
_entity_poly.type
_entity_poly.pdbx_seq_one_letter_code
_entity_poly.pdbx_strand_id
1 'polypeptide(L)'
;MIEEFKYFLLGLIQGVAEFFPISSSGHLLLLSSILDVAEKNPLLLSITVHFATTLSTIVIYHNKLKKILFGIIKQKDKVAISYVLKILI
;
A
#
# COMPACT_ATOMS: atom_id res chain seq x y z
N MET A 1 -0.73 -22.87 15.23
CA MET A 1 -2.08 -22.45 15.70
C MET A 1 -2.10 -21.11 16.44
N ILE A 2 -1.43 -20.94 17.60
CA ILE A 2 -1.46 -19.63 18.31
C ILE A 2 -0.72 -18.54 17.51
N GLU A 3 0.45 -18.84 16.94
CA GLU A 3 1.19 -17.86 16.14
C GLU A 3 0.46 -17.43 14.86
N GLU A 4 -0.14 -18.38 14.14
CA GLU A 4 -0.93 -18.11 12.93
C GLU A 4 -2.07 -17.13 13.21
N PHE A 5 -2.74 -17.28 14.36
CA PHE A 5 -3.78 -16.35 14.79
C PHE A 5 -3.23 -14.95 15.07
N LYS A 6 -2.03 -14.83 15.67
CA LYS A 6 -1.38 -13.54 15.89
C LYS A 6 -1.04 -12.84 14.56
N TYR A 7 -0.49 -13.58 13.58
CA TYR A 7 -0.22 -13.04 12.25
C TYR A 7 -1.49 -12.63 11.51
N PHE A 8 -2.56 -13.42 11.64
CA PHE A 8 -3.87 -13.07 11.08
C PHE A 8 -4.42 -11.77 11.68
N LEU A 9 -4.33 -11.60 13.00
CA LEU A 9 -4.75 -10.39 13.69
C LEU A 9 -3.94 -9.16 13.24
N LEU A 10 -2.61 -9.28 13.11
CA LEU A 10 -1.75 -8.20 12.60
C LEU A 10 -2.11 -7.84 11.15
N GLY A 11 -2.41 -8.84 10.32
CA GLY A 11 -2.90 -8.63 8.95
C GLY A 11 -4.24 -7.91 8.89
N LEU A 12 -5.20 -8.25 9.76
CA LEU A 12 -6.47 -7.54 9.89
C LEU A 12 -6.26 -6.09 10.30
N ILE A 13 -5.42 -5.85 11.30
CA ILE A 13 -5.17 -4.50 11.82
C ILE A 13 -4.46 -3.64 10.77
N GLN A 14 -3.46 -4.18 10.06
CA GLN A 14 -2.87 -3.49 8.91
C GLN A 14 -3.93 -3.19 7.84
N GLY A 15 -4.75 -4.19 7.50
CA GLY A 15 -5.79 -4.07 6.49
C GLY A 15 -6.78 -2.96 6.81
N VAL A 16 -7.15 -2.78 8.08
CA VAL A 16 -7.98 -1.65 8.51
C VAL A 16 -7.15 -0.37 8.52
N ALA A 17 -6.07 -0.31 9.30
CA ALA A 17 -5.32 0.91 9.56
C ALA A 17 -4.69 1.55 8.31
N GLU A 18 -4.43 0.79 7.25
CA GLU A 18 -3.89 1.33 5.99
C GLU A 18 -4.87 2.27 5.28
N PHE A 19 -6.18 2.04 5.42
CA PHE A 19 -7.20 2.87 4.77
C PHE A 19 -7.70 4.01 5.65
N PHE A 20 -7.27 4.07 6.92
CA PHE A 20 -7.57 5.18 7.83
C PHE A 20 -6.31 6.03 8.09
N PRO A 21 -6.43 7.35 8.23
CA PRO A 21 -5.28 8.23 8.49
C PRO A 21 -4.82 8.18 9.96
N ILE A 22 -4.49 6.98 10.44
CA ILE A 22 -4.19 6.69 11.86
C ILE A 22 -2.79 6.08 12.09
N SER A 23 -1.91 6.10 11.10
CA SER A 23 -0.58 5.47 11.11
C SER A 23 -0.63 3.94 11.25
N SER A 24 -0.60 3.23 10.11
CA SER A 24 -0.61 1.76 10.07
C SER A 24 0.67 1.15 10.64
N SER A 25 1.83 1.76 10.37
CA SER A 25 3.14 1.30 10.88
C SER A 25 3.26 1.37 12.41
N GLY A 26 2.70 2.41 13.03
CA GLY A 26 2.69 2.55 14.49
C GLY A 26 1.87 1.45 15.17
N HIS A 27 0.67 1.19 14.67
CA HIS A 27 -0.20 0.13 15.17
C HIS A 27 0.47 -1.25 14.99
N LEU A 28 1.01 -1.53 13.81
CA LEU A 28 1.68 -2.79 13.51
C LEU A 28 2.88 -3.04 14.44
N LEU A 29 3.70 -2.02 14.70
CA LEU A 29 4.85 -2.11 15.61
C LEU A 29 4.42 -2.38 17.05
N LEU A 30 3.46 -1.61 17.57
CA LEU A 30 2.97 -1.76 18.94
C LEU A 30 2.35 -3.14 19.18
N LEU A 31 1.44 -3.56 18.30
CA LEU A 31 0.74 -4.83 18.45
C LEU A 31 1.66 -6.03 18.24
N SER A 32 2.61 -5.94 17.31
CA SER A 32 3.56 -7.02 17.10
C SER A 32 4.55 -7.20 18.26
N SER A 33 4.86 -6.12 18.98
CA SER A 33 5.61 -6.15 20.24
C SER A 33 4.76 -6.70 21.39
N ILE A 34 3.48 -6.34 21.51
CA ILE A 34 2.58 -6.88 22.55
C ILE A 34 2.35 -8.39 22.36
N LEU A 35 2.35 -8.85 21.12
CA LEU A 35 2.07 -10.24 20.77
C LEU A 35 3.33 -11.12 20.67
N ASP A 36 4.55 -10.59 20.89
CA ASP A 36 5.83 -11.30 20.69
C ASP A 36 5.95 -12.00 19.32
N VAL A 37 5.50 -11.32 18.24
CA VAL A 37 5.45 -11.91 16.88
C VAL A 37 6.60 -11.41 16.01
N ALA A 38 7.00 -10.16 16.20
CA ALA A 38 7.93 -9.48 15.29
C ALA A 38 9.41 -9.63 15.67
N GLU A 39 9.76 -10.41 16.70
CA GLU A 39 11.15 -10.50 17.17
C GLU A 39 12.12 -11.09 16.14
N LYS A 40 11.63 -11.98 15.25
CA LYS A 40 12.49 -12.64 14.26
C LYS A 40 12.72 -11.82 12.99
N ASN A 41 11.68 -11.18 12.43
CA ASN A 41 11.77 -10.47 11.14
C ASN A 41 10.70 -9.36 11.00
N PRO A 42 10.83 -8.22 11.70
CA PRO A 42 9.83 -7.15 11.71
C PRO A 42 9.67 -6.49 10.34
N LEU A 43 10.79 -6.36 9.60
CA LEU A 43 10.82 -5.73 8.28
C LEU A 43 10.09 -6.57 7.22
N LEU A 44 10.29 -7.90 7.23
CA LEU A 44 9.58 -8.79 6.31
C LEU A 44 8.08 -8.75 6.58
N LEU A 45 7.66 -8.83 7.84
CA LEU A 45 6.24 -8.72 8.21
C LEU A 45 5.64 -7.42 7.67
N SER A 46 6.26 -6.28 7.97
CA SER A 46 5.80 -4.95 7.53
C SER A 46 5.65 -4.87 6.01
N ILE A 47 6.68 -5.29 5.26
CA ILE A 47 6.65 -5.28 3.79
C ILE A 47 5.56 -6.22 3.26
N THR A 48 5.42 -7.43 3.81
CA THR A 48 4.42 -8.39 3.35
C THR A 48 3.01 -7.85 3.52
N VAL A 49 2.68 -7.27 4.69
CA VAL A 49 1.32 -6.76 4.93
C VAL A 49 1.04 -5.48 4.15
N HIS A 50 2.03 -4.59 3.96
CA HIS A 50 1.91 -3.43 3.06
C HIS A 50 1.72 -3.83 1.59
N PHE A 51 2.44 -4.87 1.16
CA PHE A 51 2.28 -5.40 -0.19
C PHE A 51 0.86 -5.99 -0.38
N ALA A 52 0.34 -6.69 0.63
CA ALA A 52 -1.01 -7.23 0.60
C ALA A 52 -2.08 -6.11 0.53
N THR A 53 -1.95 -5.03 1.29
CA THR A 53 -2.89 -3.88 1.22
C THR A 53 -2.77 -3.12 -0.11
N THR A 54 -1.55 -2.98 -0.65
CA THR A 54 -1.33 -2.43 -1.99
C THR A 54 -2.01 -3.29 -3.05
N LEU A 55 -1.83 -4.62 -2.99
CA LEU A 55 -2.46 -5.54 -3.93
C LEU A 55 -3.99 -5.51 -3.83
N SER A 56 -4.53 -5.47 -2.61
CA SER A 56 -5.97 -5.31 -2.36
C SER A 56 -6.50 -4.03 -3.02
N THR A 57 -5.79 -2.92 -2.85
CA THR A 57 -6.11 -1.63 -3.50
C THR A 57 -6.09 -1.75 -5.02
N ILE A 58 -5.09 -2.42 -5.60
CA ILE A 58 -5.01 -2.64 -7.04
C ILE A 58 -6.19 -3.45 -7.54
N VAL A 59 -6.55 -4.54 -6.85
CA VAL A 59 -7.66 -5.43 -7.22
C VAL A 59 -8.99 -4.67 -7.17
N ILE A 60 -9.26 -3.95 -6.08
CA ILE A 60 -10.52 -3.19 -5.90
C ILE A 60 -10.61 -2.07 -6.95
N TYR A 61 -9.54 -1.32 -7.19
CA TYR A 61 -9.53 -0.17 -8.09
C TYR A 61 -9.05 -0.49 -9.52
N HIS A 62 -8.96 -1.76 -9.93
CA HIS A 62 -8.33 -2.16 -11.19
C HIS A 62 -8.89 -1.44 -12.43
N ASN A 63 -10.21 -1.22 -12.49
CA ASN A 63 -10.84 -0.51 -13.62
C ASN A 63 -10.46 0.97 -13.66
N LYS A 64 -10.40 1.62 -12.49
CA LYS A 64 -9.97 3.02 -12.37
C LYS A 64 -8.49 3.15 -12.73
N LEU A 65 -7.66 2.23 -12.23
CA LEU A 65 -6.24 2.17 -12.55
C LEU A 65 -6.02 1.99 -14.05
N LYS A 66 -6.71 1.03 -14.70
CA LYS A 66 -6.68 0.86 -16.17
C LYS A 66 -7.06 2.15 -16.89
N LYS A 67 -8.14 2.82 -16.48
CA LYS A 67 -8.58 4.08 -17.10
C LYS A 67 -7.52 5.19 -16.97
N ILE A 68 -6.86 5.31 -15.82
CA ILE A 68 -5.78 6.28 -15.62
C ILE A 68 -4.56 5.93 -16.48
N LEU A 69 -4.11 4.68 -16.45
CA LEU A 69 -2.98 4.17 -17.23
C LEU A 69 -3.18 4.39 -18.74
N PHE A 70 -4.32 3.96 -19.29
CA PHE A 70 -4.63 4.18 -20.70
C PHE A 70 -4.96 5.63 -21.02
N GLY A 71 -5.52 6.38 -20.07
CA GLY A 71 -5.78 7.82 -20.21
C GLY A 71 -4.50 8.61 -20.47
N ILE A 72 -3.47 8.38 -19.65
CA ILE A 72 -2.15 9.03 -19.79
C ILE A 72 -1.51 8.70 -21.15
N ILE A 73 -1.55 7.43 -21.57
CA ILE A 73 -0.94 6.99 -22.83
C ILE A 73 -1.68 7.58 -24.05
N LYS A 74 -2.99 7.77 -23.94
CA LYS A 74 -3.83 8.23 -25.06
C LYS A 74 -3.88 9.75 -25.17
N GLN A 75 -3.63 10.48 -24.09
CA GLN A 75 -3.64 11.94 -24.05
C GLN A 75 -2.33 12.48 -24.63
N LYS A 76 -2.23 12.50 -25.96
CA LYS A 76 -1.22 13.27 -26.72
C LYS A 76 -1.56 14.76 -26.68
N ASP A 77 -1.74 15.32 -25.50
CA ASP A 77 -1.99 16.75 -25.37
C ASP A 77 -0.71 17.51 -25.72
N LYS A 78 -0.65 17.96 -26.97
CA LYS A 78 0.49 18.71 -27.52
C LYS A 78 0.76 19.99 -26.73
N VAL A 79 -0.26 20.56 -26.08
CA VAL A 79 -0.14 21.76 -25.24
C VAL A 79 0.56 21.38 -23.93
N ALA A 80 0.08 20.35 -23.24
CA ALA A 80 0.72 19.88 -22.01
C ALA A 80 2.19 19.46 -22.24
N ILE A 81 2.46 18.75 -23.34
CA ILE A 81 3.82 18.37 -23.75
C ILE A 81 4.69 19.60 -24.03
N SER A 82 4.14 20.64 -24.69
CA SER A 82 4.86 21.88 -24.95
C SER A 82 5.22 22.64 -23.67
N TYR A 83 4.33 22.65 -22.66
CA TYR A 83 4.62 23.28 -21.37
C TYR A 83 5.75 22.56 -20.62
N VAL A 84 5.72 21.23 -20.57
CA VAL A 84 6.78 20.44 -19.94
C VAL A 84 8.13 20.68 -20.63
N LEU A 85 8.15 20.72 -21.97
CA LEU A 85 9.37 21.02 -22.72
C LEU A 85 9.90 22.45 -22.47
N LYS A 86 9.02 23.45 -22.34
CA LYS A 86 9.41 24.83 -22.01
C LYS A 86 9.92 25.00 -20.58
N ILE A 87 9.58 24.10 -19.66
CA ILE A 87 10.11 24.10 -18.30
C ILE A 87 11.51 23.45 -18.26
N LEU A 88 11.78 22.54 -19.20
CA LEU A 88 13.03 21.77 -19.27
C LEU A 88 14.14 22.42 -20.11
N ILE A 89 13.79 23.33 -21.03
CA ILE A 89 14.72 24.10 -21.89
C ILE A 89 14.74 25.55 -21.41
#